data_AF-A0A354I3M8-F1
#
_entry.id   AF-A0A354I3M8-F1
#
_cell.length_a   1.000
_cell.length_b   1.000
_cell.length_c   1.000
_cell.angle_alpha   90.00
_cell.angle_beta   90.00
_cell.angle_gamma   90.00
#
_symmetry.space_group_name_H-M   'P 1'
#
loop_
_entity.id
_entity.type
_entity.pdbx_description
1 polymer ?
#
loop_
_entity_poly.entity_id
_entity_poly.type
_entity_poly.pdbx_seq_one_letter_code
_entity_poly.pdbx_strand_id
1 'polypeptide(L)' 'MCGIVGYTGRESVTDQLLDSLELLEYRGYDSAGIATLNGETGKVKLRKCAGRVKDLRKLCKKDKK' A
#
# COMPACT_ATOMS: atom_id res chain seq x y z
N MET A 1 -3.46 14.53 -9.84
CA MET A 1 -4.53 14.36 -8.82
C MET A 1 -4.16 13.14 -7.97
N CYS A 2 -4.67 12.97 -6.76
CA CYS A 2 -4.25 11.84 -5.90
C CYS A 2 -5.46 10.98 -5.50
N GLY A 3 -5.22 9.69 -5.22
CA GLY A 3 -6.19 8.76 -4.67
C GLY A 3 -5.77 8.29 -3.27
N ILE A 4 -6.74 8.11 -2.37
CA ILE A 4 -6.51 7.63 -1.00
C ILE A 4 -7.48 6.49 -0.72
N VAL A 5 -6.99 5.43 -0.12
CA VAL A 5 -7.78 4.32 0.42
C VAL A 5 -7.29 4.00 1.84
N GLY A 6 -8.21 3.58 2.72
CA GLY A 6 -7.90 3.19 4.08
C GLY A 6 -8.75 1.99 4.51
N TYR A 7 -8.20 1.20 5.42
CA TYR A 7 -8.88 0.08 6.06
C TYR A 7 -8.64 0.15 7.57
N THR A 8 -9.68 -0.13 8.34
CA THR A 8 -9.61 -0.26 9.80
C THR A 8 -10.11 -1.65 10.18
N GLY A 9 -9.27 -2.40 10.89
CA GLY A 9 -9.58 -3.77 11.28
C GLY A 9 -8.35 -4.51 11.77
N ARG A 10 -8.51 -5.81 12.06
CA ARG A 10 -7.45 -6.65 12.61
C ARG A 10 -6.79 -7.57 11.58
N GLU A 11 -7.32 -7.59 10.36
CA GLU A 11 -6.84 -8.48 9.31
C GLU A 11 -5.61 -7.91 8.59
N SER A 12 -4.79 -8.80 8.04
CA SER A 12 -3.72 -8.41 7.13
C SER A 12 -4.33 -8.08 5.76
N VAL A 13 -4.40 -6.79 5.46
CA VAL A 13 -5.07 -6.27 4.25
C VAL A 13 -4.11 -5.65 3.23
N THR A 14 -2.83 -6.02 3.27
CA THR A 14 -1.83 -5.41 2.39
C THR A 14 -2.18 -5.59 0.91
N ASP A 15 -2.64 -6.78 0.51
CA ASP A 15 -2.97 -7.09 -0.88
C ASP A 15 -4.28 -6.38 -1.31
N GLN A 16 -5.29 -6.35 -0.44
CA GLN A 16 -6.57 -5.65 -0.67
C GLN A 16 -6.40 -4.13 -0.79
N LEU A 17 -5.49 -3.53 -0.01
CA LEU A 17 -5.15 -2.12 -0.13
C LEU A 17 -4.47 -1.82 -1.47
N LEU A 18 -3.60 -2.70 -1.96
CA LEU A 18 -2.95 -2.55 -3.26
C LEU A 18 -3.96 -2.67 -4.41
N ASP A 19 -4.88 -3.65 -4.35
CA ASP A 19 -5.94 -3.82 -5.34
C ASP A 19 -6.85 -2.58 -5.41
N SER A 20 -7.23 -2.05 -4.24
CA SER A 20 -8.05 -0.83 -4.15
C SER A 20 -7.30 0.41 -4.66
N LEU A 21 -5.99 0.49 -4.45
CA LEU A 21 -5.18 1.60 -4.93
C LEU A 21 -4.99 1.55 -6.45
N GLU A 22 -4.90 0.36 -7.05
CA GLU A 22 -4.88 0.18 -8.51
C GLU A 22 -6.15 0.73 -9.18
N LEU A 23 -7.32 0.56 -8.55
CA LEU A 23 -8.59 1.16 -9.03
C LEU A 23 -8.56 2.70 -9.04
N LEU A 24 -7.71 3.32 -8.24
CA LEU A 24 -7.57 4.79 -8.14
C LEU A 24 -6.41 5.34 -8.97
N GLU A 25 -5.61 4.49 -9.63
CA GLU A 25 -4.40 4.88 -10.34
C GLU A 25 -4.67 5.86 -11.50
N TYR A 26 -5.89 5.85 -12.05
CA TYR A 26 -6.32 6.83 -13.07
C TYR A 26 -6.26 8.29 -12.58
N ARG A 27 -6.29 8.53 -11.26
CA ARG A 27 -6.17 9.88 -10.69
C ARG A 27 -4.73 10.36 -10.62
N GLY A 28 -3.77 9.46 -10.44
CA GLY A 28 -2.36 9.80 -10.28
C GLY A 28 -1.46 8.57 -10.15
N TYR A 29 -0.30 8.63 -10.79
CA TYR A 29 0.58 7.48 -11.02
C TYR A 29 2.08 7.83 -10.94
N ASP A 30 2.41 9.04 -10.48
CA ASP A 30 3.80 9.48 -10.33
C ASP A 30 4.49 8.84 -9.11
N SER A 31 3.70 8.48 -8.09
CA SER A 31 4.17 7.78 -6.90
C SER A 31 3.03 7.02 -6.22
N ALA A 32 3.37 6.01 -5.42
CA ALA A 32 2.41 5.25 -4.62
C ALA A 32 3.02 4.89 -3.26
N GLY A 33 2.17 4.73 -2.25
CA GLY A 33 2.60 4.27 -0.94
C GLY A 33 1.47 3.68 -0.09
N ILE A 34 1.85 2.83 0.87
CA ILE A 34 0.97 2.25 1.88
C ILE A 34 1.67 2.28 3.24
N ALA A 35 0.87 2.40 4.31
CA ALA A 35 1.33 2.24 5.68
C ALA A 35 0.43 1.22 6.38
N THR A 36 1.04 0.25 7.07
CA THR A 36 0.32 -0.76 7.86
C THR A 36 0.79 -0.72 9.30
N LEU A 37 -0.13 -0.72 10.26
CA LEU A 37 0.17 -0.82 11.68
C LEU A 37 0.19 -2.30 12.09
N ASN A 38 1.29 -2.76 12.68
CA ASN A 38 1.33 -4.06 13.33
C ASN A 38 0.68 -3.94 14.71
N GLY A 39 -0.45 -4.62 14.92
CA GLY A 39 -1.23 -4.54 16.15
C GLY A 39 -0.55 -5.10 17.41
N GLU A 40 0.42 -6.01 17.26
CA GLU A 40 1.15 -6.62 18.38
C GLU A 40 2.32 -5.75 18.83
N THR A 41 3.09 -5.23 17.87
CA THR A 41 4.32 -4.48 18.14
C THR A 41 4.10 -2.97 18.18
N GLY A 42 2.94 -2.49 17.74
CA GLY A 42 2.64 -1.06 17.56
C GLY A 42 3.46 -0.39 16.46
N LYS A 43 4.25 -1.15 15.69
CA LYS A 43 5.16 -0.60 14.68
C LYS A 43 4.42 -0.31 13.38
N VAL A 44 4.64 0.89 12.84
CA VAL A 44 4.19 1.26 11.49
C VAL A 44 5.21 0.78 10.47
N LYS A 45 4.75 0.00 9.49
CA LYS A 45 5.54 -0.37 8.33
C LYS A 45 5.10 0.48 7.14
N LEU A 46 5.94 1.44 6.76
CA LEU A 46 5.73 2.34 5.63
C LEU A 46 6.43 1.80 4.39
N ARG A 47 5.74 1.80 3.25
CA ARG A 47 6.28 1.44 1.94
C ARG A 47 5.85 2.49 0.93
N LYS A 48 6.82 3.05 0.22
CA LYS A 48 6.58 4.06 -0.82
C LYS A 48 7.56 3.88 -1.96
N CYS A 49 7.14 4.18 -3.18
CA CYS A 49 8.01 4.23 -4.34
C CYS A 49 7.55 5.32 -5.31
N ALA A 50 8.49 5.84 -6.10
CA ALA A 50 8.14 6.55 -7.32
C ALA A 50 7.62 5.55 -8.36
N GLY A 51 6.74 6.03 -9.24
CA GLY A 51 6.08 5.20 -10.25
C GLY A 51 4.73 4.64 -9.79
N ARG A 52 4.36 3.53 -10.41
CA ARG A 52 2.98 3.01 -10.42
C ARG A 52 2.71 2.06 -9.25
N VAL A 53 1.45 1.75 -8.99
CA VAL A 53 1.04 0.84 -7.90
C VAL A 53 1.64 -0.56 -8.10
N LYS A 54 1.84 -1.00 -9.34
CA LYS A 54 2.55 -2.26 -9.67
C LYS A 54 3.98 -2.31 -9.10
N ASP A 55 4.67 -1.18 -9.03
CA ASP A 55 6.04 -1.10 -8.54
C ASP A 55 6.05 -1.18 -7.00
N LEU A 56 5.06 -0.54 -6.37
CA LEU A 56 4.80 -0.69 -4.94
C LEU A 56 4.46 -2.13 -4.56
N ARG A 57 3.66 -2.83 -5.38
CA ARG A 57 3.32 -4.25 -5.17
C ARG A 57 4.57 -5.13 -5.19
N LYS A 58 5.50 -4.89 -6.13
CA LYS A 58 6.80 -5.60 -6.17
C LYS A 58 7.61 -5.36 -4.90
N LEU A 59 7.64 -4.11 -4.41
CA LEU A 59 8.32 -3.76 -3.16
C LEU A 59 7.71 -4.53 -1.97
N CYS A 60 6.38 -4.56 -1.86
CA CYS A 60 5.68 -5.26 -0.78
C CYS A 60 5.91 -6.78 -0.78
N LYS A 61 6.08 -7.40 -1.96
CA LYS A 61 6.39 -8.83 -2.08
C LYS A 61 7.83 -9.17 -1.68
N LYS A 62 8.80 -8.31 -1.96
CA LYS A 62 10.22 -8.53 -1.58
C LYS A 62 10.43 -8.58 -0.07
N ASP A 63 9.63 -7.82 0.68
CA ASP A 63 9.65 -7.76 2.15
C ASP A 63 9.13 -9.03 2.85
N LYS A 64 8.46 -9.94 2.12
CA LYS A 64 7.93 -11.21 2.67
C LYS A 64 8.97 -12.35 2.59
N LYS A 65 10.18 -12.09 2.07
CA LYS A 65 11.25 -13.07 1.85
C LYS A 65 12.42 -12.79 2.77
#